data_AF-A0A2R6E1F8-F1
#
_entry.id   AF-A0A2R6E1F8-F1
#
_cell.length_a   1.000
_cell.length_b   1.000
_cell.length_c   1.000
_cell.angle_alpha   90.00
_cell.angle_beta   90.00
_cell.angle_gamma   90.00
#
_symmetry.space_group_name_H-M   'P 1'
#
loop_
_entity.id
_entity.type
_entity.pdbx_description
1 polymer ?
#
loop_
_entity_poly.entity_id
_entity_poly.type
_entity_poly.pdbx_seq_one_letter_code
_entity_poly.pdbx_strand_id
1 'polypeptide(L)'
;MNAPSTQPDPETYKRATVGLSLLAAAALAGGTLLRRPFVGIGIYALALGSVFVLPIVSEARMFDERDDRIVGRASAATLTLFGWLSALVYPSLVALSATGHFSWGPATTAVAFTTLAVYATFGVALASVRYR
;
A
#
# COMPACT_ATOMS: atom_id res chain seq x y z
N MET A 1 -16.24 -39.10 -15.44
CA MET A 1 -15.98 -38.65 -14.06
C MET A 1 -14.92 -37.57 -14.17
N ASN A 2 -15.31 -36.29 -14.18
CA ASN A 2 -14.39 -35.18 -14.40
C ASN A 2 -13.68 -34.86 -13.08
N ALA A 3 -12.35 -34.85 -13.07
CA ALA A 3 -11.58 -34.42 -11.92
C ALA A 3 -11.95 -32.96 -11.58
N PRO A 4 -12.17 -32.61 -10.30
CA PRO A 4 -12.35 -31.21 -9.93
C PRO A 4 -11.05 -30.48 -10.28
N SER A 5 -11.12 -29.54 -11.23
CA SER A 5 -10.02 -28.65 -11.53
C SER A 5 -9.70 -27.83 -10.29
N THR A 6 -8.67 -28.22 -9.55
CA THR A 6 -8.10 -27.50 -8.41
C THR A 6 -7.33 -26.27 -8.87
N GLN A 7 -7.92 -25.45 -9.75
CA GLN A 7 -7.43 -24.11 -9.99
C GLN A 7 -8.10 -23.17 -8.98
N PRO A 8 -7.33 -22.45 -8.15
CA PRO A 8 -7.89 -21.45 -7.26
C PRO A 8 -8.70 -20.44 -8.08
N ASP A 9 -9.94 -20.20 -7.65
CA ASP A 9 -10.82 -19.21 -8.26
C ASP A 9 -10.14 -17.82 -8.27
N PRO A 10 -10.02 -17.15 -9.44
CA PRO A 10 -9.41 -15.83 -9.57
C PRO A 10 -9.98 -14.79 -8.60
N GLU A 11 -11.26 -14.90 -8.23
CA GLU A 11 -11.88 -14.00 -7.25
C GLU A 11 -11.34 -14.20 -5.83
N THR A 12 -11.12 -15.47 -5.45
CA THR A 12 -10.53 -15.84 -4.16
C THR A 12 -9.10 -15.32 -4.06
N TYR A 13 -8.33 -15.43 -5.14
CA TYR A 13 -6.97 -14.88 -5.23
C TYR A 13 -6.93 -13.36 -4.99
N LYS A 14 -7.81 -12.61 -5.67
CA LYS A 14 -7.89 -11.14 -5.55
C LYS A 14 -8.30 -10.71 -4.15
N ARG A 15 -9.33 -11.34 -3.58
CA ARG A 15 -9.78 -11.07 -2.21
C ARG A 15 -8.70 -11.39 -1.18
N ALA A 16 -7.96 -12.48 -1.37
CA ALA A 16 -6.83 -12.83 -0.51
C ALA A 16 -5.72 -11.78 -0.59
N THR A 17 -5.35 -11.33 -1.79
CA THR A 17 -4.29 -10.33 -1.98
C THR A 17 -4.65 -8.99 -1.32
N VAL A 18 -5.88 -8.49 -1.56
CA VAL A 18 -6.38 -7.26 -0.93
C VAL A 18 -6.49 -7.43 0.58
N GLY A 19 -7.06 -8.55 1.03
CA GLY A 19 -7.23 -8.86 2.44
C GLY A 19 -5.90 -8.94 3.19
N LEU A 20 -4.89 -9.61 2.63
CA LEU A 20 -3.55 -9.71 3.21
C LEU A 20 -2.84 -8.36 3.22
N SER A 21 -3.00 -7.55 2.17
CA SER A 21 -2.43 -6.19 2.13
C SER A 21 -3.04 -5.29 3.21
N LEU A 22 -4.36 -5.35 3.38
CA LEU A 22 -5.07 -4.64 4.45
C LEU A 22 -4.68 -5.16 5.84
N LEU A 23 -4.57 -6.48 6.00
CA LEU A 23 -4.13 -7.11 7.24
C LEU A 23 -2.71 -6.66 7.61
N ALA A 24 -1.80 -6.63 6.65
CA ALA A 24 -0.44 -6.17 6.86
C ALA A 24 -0.44 -4.72 7.36
N ALA A 25 -1.13 -3.81 6.67
CA ALA A 25 -1.23 -2.41 7.05
C ALA A 25 -1.86 -2.24 8.45
N ALA A 26 -2.95 -2.95 8.73
CA ALA A 26 -3.65 -2.90 10.01
C ALA A 26 -2.81 -3.48 11.16
N ALA A 27 -2.06 -4.56 10.92
CA ALA A 27 -1.20 -5.16 11.92
C ALA A 27 -0.02 -4.26 12.28
N LEU A 28 0.57 -3.57 11.31
CA LEU A 28 1.65 -2.62 11.55
C LEU A 28 1.14 -1.43 12.39
N ALA A 29 0.01 -0.84 12.00
CA ALA A 29 -0.60 0.27 12.72
C ALA A 29 -1.06 -0.14 14.12
N GLY A 30 -1.82 -1.25 14.21
CA GLY A 30 -2.35 -1.80 15.46
C GLY A 30 -1.25 -2.23 16.41
N GLY A 31 -0.21 -2.93 15.94
CA GLY A 31 0.91 -3.35 16.77
C GLY A 31 1.68 -2.17 17.37
N THR A 32 1.77 -1.06 16.64
CA THR A 32 2.36 0.18 17.14
C THR A 32 1.48 0.82 18.22
N LEU A 33 0.16 0.93 17.98
CA LEU A 33 -0.82 1.49 18.92
C LEU A 33 -0.95 0.68 20.22
N LEU A 34 -0.93 -0.64 20.11
CA LEU A 34 -1.10 -1.59 21.22
C LEU A 34 0.21 -1.83 22.01
N ARG A 35 1.28 -1.07 21.72
CA ARG A 35 2.63 -1.25 22.31
C ARG A 35 3.19 -2.66 22.16
N ARG A 36 2.81 -3.37 21.09
CA ARG A 36 3.34 -4.69 20.71
C ARG A 36 3.97 -4.63 19.31
N PRO A 37 5.05 -3.84 19.14
CA PRO A 37 5.61 -3.57 17.81
C PRO A 37 6.11 -4.83 17.12
N PHE A 38 6.75 -5.76 17.84
CA PHE A 38 7.27 -7.00 17.26
C PHE A 38 6.16 -7.94 16.76
N VAL A 39 5.00 -7.96 17.43
CA VAL A 39 3.84 -8.74 16.98
C VAL A 39 3.25 -8.13 15.71
N GLY A 40 3.12 -6.80 15.67
CA GLY A 40 2.69 -6.08 14.48
C GLY A 40 3.60 -6.32 13.27
N ILE A 41 4.92 -6.25 13.48
CA ILE A 41 5.93 -6.51 12.45
C ILE A 41 5.86 -7.98 11.98
N GLY A 42 5.72 -8.94 12.90
CA GLY A 42 5.62 -10.36 12.54
C GLY A 42 4.42 -10.64 11.65
N ILE A 43 3.23 -10.13 12.01
CA ILE A 43 2.02 -10.30 11.20
C ILE A 43 2.14 -9.54 9.87
N TYR A 44 2.70 -8.32 9.88
CA TYR A 44 2.97 -7.56 8.67
C TYR A 44 3.86 -8.34 7.69
N ALA A 45 4.98 -8.86 8.17
CA ALA A 45 5.94 -9.60 7.35
C ALA A 45 5.33 -10.88 6.76
N LEU A 46 4.56 -11.63 7.56
CA LEU A 46 3.85 -12.82 7.11
C LEU A 46 2.80 -12.49 6.05
N ALA A 47 1.94 -11.50 6.32
CA ALA A 47 0.87 -11.13 5.42
C ALA A 47 1.40 -10.58 4.09
N LEU A 48 2.40 -9.69 4.14
CA LEU A 48 3.04 -9.15 2.95
C LEU A 48 3.82 -10.23 2.19
N GLY A 49 4.53 -11.10 2.91
CA GLY A 49 5.24 -12.25 2.32
C GLY A 49 4.30 -13.19 1.57
N SER A 50 3.11 -13.47 2.15
CA SER A 50 2.08 -14.26 1.46
C SER A 50 1.62 -13.61 0.16
N VAL A 51 1.52 -12.28 0.08
CA VAL A 51 1.19 -11.57 -1.18
C VAL A 51 2.24 -11.78 -2.27
N PHE A 52 3.54 -11.86 -1.93
CA PHE A 52 4.60 -12.14 -2.90
C PHE A 52 4.69 -13.61 -3.31
N VAL A 53 4.31 -14.52 -2.41
CA VAL A 53 4.33 -15.97 -2.68
C VAL A 53 3.11 -16.40 -3.50
N LEU A 54 1.94 -15.81 -3.23
CA LEU A 54 0.68 -16.11 -3.92
C LEU A 54 0.80 -16.21 -5.46
N PRO A 55 1.45 -15.27 -6.18
CA PRO A 55 1.70 -15.34 -7.62
C PRO A 55 2.47 -16.57 -8.09
N ILE A 56 3.41 -17.04 -7.27
CA ILE A 56 4.34 -18.13 -7.63
C ILE A 56 3.64 -19.49 -7.53
N VAL A 57 2.70 -19.61 -6.60
CA VAL A 57 1.95 -20.86 -6.35
C VAL A 57 0.60 -20.92 -7.06
N SER A 58 0.07 -19.80 -7.58
CA SER A 58 -1.18 -19.79 -8.34
C SER A 58 -0.94 -19.64 -9.85
N GLU A 59 -1.32 -20.65 -10.64
CA GLU A 59 -1.36 -20.56 -12.12
C GLU A 59 -2.52 -19.69 -12.66
N ALA A 60 -3.31 -19.05 -11.78
CA ALA A 60 -4.47 -18.26 -12.16
C ALA A 60 -4.05 -16.97 -12.89
N ARG A 61 -4.48 -16.79 -14.16
CA ARG A 61 -4.34 -15.51 -14.88
C ARG A 61 -5.12 -14.41 -14.15
N MET A 62 -4.43 -13.29 -13.94
CA MET A 62 -4.40 -12.67 -12.61
C MET A 62 -5.21 -11.38 -12.48
N PHE A 63 -5.33 -10.59 -13.55
CA PHE A 63 -6.16 -9.40 -13.63
C PHE A 63 -6.59 -9.28 -15.09
N ASP A 64 -7.88 -9.03 -15.33
CA ASP A 64 -8.36 -8.75 -16.69
C ASP A 64 -8.21 -7.25 -16.97
N GLU A 65 -8.25 -6.83 -18.23
CA GLU A 65 -8.13 -5.43 -18.64
C GLU A 65 -9.13 -4.52 -17.91
N ARG A 66 -10.29 -5.07 -17.55
CA ARG A 66 -11.32 -4.38 -16.77
C ARG A 66 -10.87 -4.08 -15.34
N ASP A 67 -10.18 -5.00 -14.68
CA ASP A 67 -9.73 -4.81 -13.31
C ASP A 67 -8.57 -3.83 -13.24
N ASP A 68 -7.66 -3.88 -14.21
CA ASP A 68 -6.57 -2.91 -14.32
C ASP A 68 -7.09 -1.48 -14.46
N ARG A 69 -8.20 -1.29 -15.20
CA ARG A 69 -8.88 0.02 -15.29
C ARG A 69 -9.56 0.44 -13.98
N ILE A 70 -10.05 -0.49 -13.18
CA ILE A 70 -10.65 -0.18 -11.87
C ILE A 70 -9.55 0.18 -10.87
N VAL A 71 -8.50 -0.64 -10.77
CA VAL A 71 -7.34 -0.40 -9.92
C VAL A 71 -6.66 0.91 -10.32
N GLY A 72 -6.43 1.15 -11.61
CA GLY A 72 -5.84 2.40 -12.10
C GLY A 72 -6.66 3.63 -11.71
N ARG A 73 -7.99 3.59 -11.83
CA ARG A 73 -8.87 4.69 -11.38
C ARG A 73 -8.84 4.86 -9.86
N ALA A 74 -8.85 3.77 -9.10
CA ALA A 74 -8.76 3.81 -7.65
C ALA A 74 -7.42 4.40 -7.20
N SER A 75 -6.30 3.94 -7.75
CA SER A 75 -4.97 4.47 -7.48
C SER A 75 -4.87 5.95 -7.82
N ALA A 76 -5.41 6.39 -8.96
CA ALA A 76 -5.42 7.80 -9.34
C ALA A 76 -6.23 8.65 -8.34
N ALA A 77 -7.41 8.18 -7.94
CA ALA A 77 -8.24 8.87 -6.94
C ALA A 77 -7.55 8.94 -5.57
N THR A 78 -6.96 7.83 -5.11
CA THR A 78 -6.21 7.78 -3.84
C THR A 78 -5.02 8.73 -3.87
N LEU A 79 -4.19 8.70 -4.92
CA LEU A 79 -3.03 9.58 -5.03
C LEU A 79 -3.42 11.06 -5.12
N THR A 80 -4.55 11.36 -5.78
CA THR A 80 -5.09 12.73 -5.84
C THR A 80 -5.52 13.19 -4.46
N LEU A 81 -6.31 12.38 -3.75
CA LEU A 81 -6.79 12.70 -2.39
C LEU A 81 -5.62 12.90 -1.43
N PHE A 82 -4.70 11.95 -1.35
CA PHE A 82 -3.51 12.07 -0.51
C PHE A 82 -2.60 13.21 -0.96
N GLY A 83 -2.67 13.63 -2.22
CA GLY A 83 -1.88 14.72 -2.78
C GLY A 83 -2.38 16.04 -2.23
N TRP A 84 -3.70 16.25 -2.27
CA TRP A 84 -4.35 17.40 -1.65
C TRP A 84 -4.16 17.45 -0.15
N LEU A 85 -4.31 16.31 0.54
CA LEU A 85 -4.06 16.22 1.97
C LEU A 85 -2.60 16.59 2.30
N SER A 86 -1.64 16.07 1.54
CA SER A 86 -0.21 16.37 1.73
C SER A 86 0.10 17.84 1.45
N ALA A 87 -0.49 18.40 0.39
CA ALA A 87 -0.35 19.81 0.03
C ALA A 87 -0.94 20.77 1.08
N LEU A 88 -1.88 20.29 1.91
CA LEU A 88 -2.39 21.04 3.05
C LEU A 88 -1.54 20.81 4.31
N VAL A 89 -1.37 19.54 4.71
CA VAL A 89 -0.77 19.15 5.98
C VAL A 89 0.70 19.55 6.07
N TYR A 90 1.52 19.25 5.05
CA TYR A 90 2.96 19.51 5.16
C TYR A 90 3.30 21.01 5.21
N PRO A 91 2.73 21.88 4.35
CA PRO A 91 2.94 23.31 4.51
C PRO A 91 2.44 23.86 5.85
N SER A 92 1.30 23.37 6.36
CA SER A 92 0.84 23.74 7.71
C SER A 92 1.83 23.33 8.80
N LEU A 93 2.36 22.10 8.76
CA LEU A 93 3.36 21.63 9.72
C LEU A 93 4.67 22.43 9.63
N VAL A 94 5.10 22.82 8.43
CA VAL A 94 6.26 23.69 8.24
C VAL A 94 6.01 25.08 8.85
N ALA A 95 4.83 25.68 8.62
CA ALA A 95 4.47 26.97 9.21
C ALA A 95 4.38 26.90 10.76
N LEU A 96 3.78 25.84 11.30
CA LEU A 96 3.75 25.56 12.73
C LEU A 96 5.16 25.37 13.29
N SER A 97 6.05 24.72 12.53
CA SER A 97 7.45 24.55 12.93
C SER A 97 8.20 25.88 12.96
N ALA A 98 8.02 26.73 11.96
CA ALA A 98 8.65 28.05 11.89
C ALA A 98 8.18 28.98 13.02
N THR A 99 6.96 28.80 13.53
CA THR A 99 6.41 29.57 14.65
C THR A 99 6.65 28.93 16.02
N GLY A 100 7.38 27.81 16.09
CA GLY A 100 7.70 27.11 17.34
C GLY A 100 6.56 26.28 17.95
N HIS A 101 5.42 26.16 17.27
CA HIS A 101 4.26 25.38 17.73
C HIS A 101 4.35 23.88 17.37
N PHE A 102 5.33 23.49 16.55
CA PHE A 102 5.58 22.10 16.16
C PHE A 102 7.07 21.82 16.04
N SER A 103 7.50 20.62 16.43
CA SER A 103 8.86 20.15 16.24
C SER A 103 8.87 18.86 15.43
N TRP A 104 9.78 18.82 14.45
CA TRP A 104 9.99 17.62 13.64
C TRP A 104 10.69 16.56 14.48
N GLY A 105 9.99 15.48 14.79
CA GLY A 105 10.55 14.29 15.41
C GLY A 105 10.89 13.21 14.37
N PRO A 106 11.62 12.14 14.76
CA PRO A 106 11.95 11.04 13.87
C PRO A 106 10.72 10.43 13.18
N ALA A 107 9.62 10.27 13.91
CA ALA A 107 8.37 9.71 13.37
C ALA A 107 7.73 10.61 12.31
N THR A 108 7.59 11.92 12.57
CA THR A 108 6.95 12.86 11.63
C THR A 108 7.80 13.06 10.38
N THR A 109 9.13 13.05 10.53
CA THR A 109 10.07 13.06 9.42
C THR A 109 9.97 11.77 8.59
N ALA A 110 9.90 10.60 9.23
CA ALA A 110 9.72 9.33 8.53
C ALA A 110 8.41 9.28 7.71
N VAL A 111 7.32 9.83 8.25
CA VAL A 111 6.05 9.94 7.50
C VAL A 111 6.21 10.85 6.27
N ALA A 112 6.87 12.01 6.42
CA ALA A 112 7.14 12.91 5.30
C ALA A 112 7.93 12.23 4.17
N PHE A 113 9.01 11.53 4.52
CA PHE A 113 9.81 10.78 3.54
C PHE A 113 9.06 9.59 2.94
N THR A 114 8.18 8.93 3.70
CA THR A 114 7.33 7.85 3.17
C THR A 114 6.36 8.40 2.12
N THR A 115 5.75 9.56 2.36
CA THR A 115 4.92 10.22 1.35
C THR A 115 5.72 10.53 0.09
N LEU A 116 6.91 11.11 0.23
CA LEU A 116 7.81 11.34 -0.91
C LEU A 116 8.10 10.04 -1.67
N ALA A 117 8.45 8.96 -0.97
CA ALA A 117 8.75 7.68 -1.57
C ALA A 117 7.56 7.14 -2.36
N VAL A 118 6.32 7.26 -1.85
CA VAL A 118 5.11 6.82 -2.57
C VAL A 118 4.93 7.59 -3.87
N TYR A 119 4.98 8.93 -3.84
CA TYR A 119 4.82 9.76 -5.04
C TYR A 119 5.96 9.58 -6.04
N ALA A 120 7.21 9.49 -5.56
CA ALA A 120 8.37 9.23 -6.40
C ALA A 120 8.26 7.86 -7.08
N THR A 121 7.90 6.82 -6.34
CA THR A 121 7.69 5.47 -6.89
C THR A 121 6.61 5.47 -7.96
N PHE A 122 5.47 6.12 -7.71
CA PHE A 122 4.41 6.26 -8.70
C PHE A 122 4.89 7.02 -9.95
N GLY A 123 5.62 8.13 -9.77
CA GLY A 123 6.18 8.91 -10.87
C GLY A 123 7.17 8.11 -11.73
N VAL A 124 8.06 7.35 -11.10
CA VAL A 124 9.01 6.45 -11.79
C VAL A 124 8.27 5.34 -12.55
N ALA A 125 7.27 4.71 -11.92
CA ALA A 125 6.46 3.70 -12.59
C ALA A 125 5.71 4.27 -13.80
N LEU A 126 5.09 5.44 -13.66
CA LEU A 126 4.40 6.13 -14.74
C LEU A 126 5.34 6.51 -15.88
N ALA A 127 6.53 7.04 -15.57
CA ALA A 127 7.54 7.36 -16.57
C ALA A 127 8.01 6.10 -17.29
N SER A 128 8.27 5.01 -16.56
CA SER A 128 8.72 3.74 -17.13
C SER A 128 7.71 3.14 -18.11
N VAL A 129 6.41 3.29 -17.84
CA VAL A 129 5.34 2.87 -18.76
C VAL A 129 5.21 3.83 -19.94
N ARG A 130 5.37 5.13 -19.74
CA ARG A 130 5.19 6.15 -20.79
C ARG A 130 6.33 6.21 -21.82
N TYR A 131 7.56 5.88 -21.40
CA TYR A 131 8.75 5.93 -22.26
C TYR A 131 9.18 4.55 -22.80
N ARG A 132 8.34 3.52 -22.61
CA ARG A 132 8.43 2.22 -23.29
C ARG A 132 7.58 2.23 -24.56
#